data_AF-A0A1H0FB95-F1
#
_entry.id   AF-A0A1H0FB95-F1
#
_cell.length_a   1.000
_cell.length_b   1.000
_cell.length_c   1.000
_cell.angle_alpha   90.00
_cell.angle_beta   90.00
_cell.angle_gamma   90.00
#
_symmetry.space_group_name_H-M   'P 1'
#
loop_
_entity.id
_entity.type
_entity.pdbx_description
1 polymer ?
#
loop_
_entity_poly.entity_id
_entity_poly.type
_entity_poly.pdbx_seq_one_letter_code
_entity_poly.pdbx_strand_id
1 'polypeptide(L)'
;MNHLPYSDNSNIYYPIPPAEQLTENLGEYGLAAKRFLQKYRPALYDEWSKAGSLSGYLLQLDARYQTLRVKTIKRLEQNEDALESTRFLATSQRGYAIQAQAEDFVCMMLAQELEELIQ
;
A
#
# COMPACT_ATOMS: atom_id res chain seq x y z
N MET A 1 39.65 6.97 -7.17
CA MET A 1 39.78 8.02 -6.15
C MET A 1 38.39 8.27 -5.57
N ASN A 2 38.08 7.66 -4.42
CA ASN A 2 36.80 7.84 -3.71
C ASN A 2 37.06 8.75 -2.51
N HIS A 3 36.56 9.99 -2.57
CA HIS A 3 36.57 10.91 -1.44
C HIS A 3 35.30 10.70 -0.61
N LEU A 4 35.44 10.11 0.57
CA LEU A 4 34.41 10.11 1.61
C LEU A 4 34.72 11.29 2.56
N PRO A 5 33.72 12.12 2.94
CA PRO A 5 33.92 13.22 3.88
C PRO A 5 33.99 12.66 5.32
N TYR A 6 35.07 12.97 6.04
CA TYR A 6 35.24 12.65 7.45
C TYR A 6 34.91 13.88 8.32
N SER A 7 34.17 13.69 9.42
CA SER A 7 34.13 14.64 10.54
C SER A 7 34.77 14.01 11.76
N ASP A 8 35.84 14.63 12.23
CA ASP A 8 36.61 14.26 13.41
C ASP A 8 35.89 14.78 14.66
N ASN A 9 35.28 13.86 15.42
CA ASN A 9 35.12 13.88 16.89
C ASN A 9 34.08 12.84 17.33
N SER A 10 34.52 11.86 18.13
CA SER A 10 33.77 10.75 18.76
C SER A 10 33.79 9.43 17.97
N ASN A 11 34.86 8.68 18.22
CA ASN A 11 35.35 7.50 17.51
C ASN A 11 34.53 6.20 17.75
N ILE A 12 33.23 6.19 17.41
CA ILE A 12 32.46 4.95 17.23
C ILE A 12 31.61 5.09 15.97
N TYR A 13 32.12 4.61 14.84
CA TYR A 13 31.36 4.50 13.60
C TYR A 13 30.55 3.20 13.63
N TYR A 14 29.26 3.31 13.94
CA TYR A 14 28.34 2.24 13.57
C TYR A 14 28.17 2.28 12.05
N PRO A 15 28.36 1.17 11.33
CA PRO A 15 27.94 1.12 9.93
C PRO A 15 26.46 1.46 9.90
N ILE A 16 26.08 2.46 9.10
CA ILE A 16 24.66 2.68 8.79
C ILE A 16 24.21 1.38 8.11
N PRO A 17 23.32 0.59 8.72
CA PRO A 17 22.85 -0.62 8.08
C PRO A 17 22.29 -0.23 6.71
N PRO A 18 22.61 -0.99 5.64
CA PRO A 18 22.09 -0.69 4.32
C PRO A 18 20.56 -0.61 4.43
N ALA A 19 19.98 0.47 3.92
CA ALA A 19 18.53 0.61 3.86
C ALA A 19 17.97 -0.62 3.15
N GLU A 20 16.90 -1.20 3.70
CA GLU A 20 16.29 -2.40 3.16
C GLU A 20 16.00 -2.20 1.66
N GLN A 21 16.69 -2.98 0.83
CA GLN A 21 16.40 -3.02 -0.59
C GLN A 21 15.09 -3.79 -0.73
N LEU A 22 14.00 -3.07 -1.02
CA LEU A 22 12.72 -3.65 -1.43
C LEU A 22 12.96 -4.52 -2.66
N THR A 23 13.20 -5.81 -2.43
CA THR A 23 13.49 -6.83 -3.44
C THR A 23 12.21 -7.42 -4.04
N GLU A 24 11.05 -7.12 -3.47
CA GLU A 24 9.78 -7.69 -3.90
C GLU A 24 8.94 -6.73 -4.76
N ASN A 25 8.28 -7.30 -5.77
CA ASN A 25 7.32 -6.61 -6.63
C ASN A 25 6.08 -6.24 -5.81
N LEU A 26 6.08 -5.05 -5.21
CA LEU A 26 4.90 -4.48 -4.56
C LEU A 26 3.78 -4.28 -5.58
N GLY A 27 2.56 -4.71 -5.23
CA GLY A 27 1.36 -4.36 -5.97
C GLY A 27 0.98 -2.89 -5.84
N GLU A 28 -0.13 -2.52 -6.46
CA GLU A 28 -0.59 -1.12 -6.58
C GLU A 28 -0.79 -0.45 -5.21
N TYR A 29 -1.33 -1.18 -4.22
CA TYR A 29 -1.57 -0.66 -2.87
C TYR A 29 -0.28 -0.55 -2.07
N GLY A 30 0.62 -1.53 -2.19
CA GLY A 30 1.95 -1.48 -1.59
C GLY A 30 2.76 -0.29 -2.12
N LEU A 31 2.68 -0.01 -3.42
CA LEU A 31 3.31 1.16 -4.05
C LEU A 31 2.68 2.48 -3.60
N ALA A 32 1.36 2.54 -3.48
CA ALA A 32 0.65 3.71 -2.97
C ALA A 32 1.06 4.03 -1.53
N ALA A 33 1.05 3.03 -0.65
CA ALA A 33 1.49 3.15 0.74
C ALA A 33 2.97 3.57 0.84
N LYS A 34 3.85 2.98 0.02
CA LYS A 34 5.27 3.37 -0.05
C LYS A 34 5.43 4.86 -0.39
N ARG A 35 4.76 5.33 -1.46
CA ARG A 35 4.82 6.74 -1.88
C ARG A 35 4.27 7.68 -0.80
N PHE A 36 3.21 7.26 -0.12
CA PHE A 36 2.64 8.02 1.00
C PHE A 36 3.66 8.16 2.14
N LEU A 37 4.26 7.05 2.58
CA LEU A 37 5.26 7.05 3.65
C LEU A 37 6.47 7.93 3.28
N GLN A 38 6.98 7.83 2.06
CA GLN A 38 8.09 8.68 1.59
C GLN A 38 7.74 10.18 1.59
N LYS A 39 6.50 10.53 1.24
CA LYS A 39 6.09 11.93 1.07
C LYS A 39 5.67 12.59 2.39
N TYR A 40 4.94 11.88 3.24
CA TYR A 40 4.29 12.45 4.43
C TYR A 40 4.91 11.97 5.75
N ARG A 41 5.63 10.85 5.73
CA ARG A 41 6.24 10.22 6.91
C ARG A 41 7.68 9.72 6.64
N PRO A 42 8.59 10.59 6.17
CA PRO A 42 9.95 10.18 5.80
C PRO A 42 10.73 9.58 6.98
N ALA A 43 10.54 10.10 8.20
CA ALA A 43 11.18 9.56 9.40
C ALA A 43 10.76 8.11 9.69
N LEU A 44 9.46 7.82 9.56
CA LEU A 44 8.91 6.47 9.77
C LEU A 44 9.35 5.52 8.65
N TYR A 45 9.37 6.00 7.41
CA TYR A 45 9.90 5.26 6.27
C TYR A 45 11.36 4.85 6.50
N ASP A 46 12.20 5.79 6.93
CA ASP A 46 13.62 5.54 7.20
C ASP A 46 13.82 4.62 8.41
N GLU A 47 13.02 4.79 9.46
CA GLU A 47 13.04 3.93 10.64
C GLU A 47 12.72 2.48 10.28
N TRP A 48 11.60 2.24 9.62
CA TRP A 48 11.18 0.89 9.22
C TRP A 48 12.10 0.29 8.16
N SER A 49 12.65 1.11 7.27
CA SER A 49 13.65 0.68 6.29
C SER A 49 14.96 0.25 6.94
N LYS A 50 15.41 0.97 7.98
CA LYS A 50 16.60 0.58 8.77
C LYS A 50 16.34 -0.65 9.64
N ALA A 51 15.12 -0.79 10.14
CA ALA A 51 14.69 -1.94 10.94
C ALA A 51 14.45 -3.20 10.10
N GLY A 52 14.39 -3.10 8.76
CA GLY A 52 14.09 -4.22 7.87
C GLY A 52 12.64 -4.71 7.99
N SER A 53 11.73 -3.86 8.48
CA SER A 53 10.31 -4.19 8.65
C SER A 53 9.42 -3.54 7.58
N LEU A 54 9.98 -2.62 6.79
CA LEU A 54 9.23 -1.86 5.79
C LEU A 54 8.72 -2.76 4.67
N SER A 55 9.55 -3.67 4.16
CA SER A 55 9.15 -4.59 3.10
C SER A 55 7.96 -5.45 3.52
N GLY A 56 8.08 -6.11 4.68
CA GLY A 56 7.03 -6.97 5.24
C GLY A 56 5.72 -6.23 5.48
N TYR A 57 5.79 -5.01 6.01
CA TYR A 57 4.60 -4.17 6.17
C TYR A 57 3.92 -3.87 4.84
N LEU A 58 4.68 -3.40 3.84
CA LEU A 58 4.12 -3.01 2.55
C LEU A 58 3.52 -4.21 1.79
N LEU A 59 4.13 -5.39 1.89
CA LEU A 59 3.62 -6.63 1.29
C LEU A 59 2.35 -7.13 1.97
N GLN A 60 2.32 -7.11 3.30
CA GLN A 60 1.13 -7.50 4.06
C GLN A 60 -0.03 -6.54 3.80
N LEU A 61 0.25 -5.24 3.75
CA LEU A 61 -0.72 -4.22 3.39
C LEU A 61 -1.26 -4.47 1.98
N ASP A 62 -0.38 -4.67 1.00
CA ASP A 62 -0.78 -4.93 -0.39
C ASP A 62 -1.69 -6.16 -0.50
N ALA A 63 -1.28 -7.30 0.07
CA ALA A 63 -2.06 -8.52 0.08
C ALA A 63 -3.42 -8.36 0.77
N ARG A 64 -3.46 -7.60 1.87
CA ARG A 64 -4.70 -7.31 2.62
C ARG A 64 -5.67 -6.49 1.77
N TYR A 65 -5.21 -5.44 1.11
CA TYR A 65 -6.06 -4.57 0.30
C TYR A 65 -6.49 -5.24 -1.01
N GLN A 66 -5.63 -6.05 -1.64
CA GLN A 66 -6.04 -6.94 -2.76
C GLN A 66 -7.16 -7.90 -2.34
N THR A 67 -7.02 -8.51 -1.16
CA THR A 67 -8.05 -9.41 -0.60
C THR A 67 -9.34 -8.66 -0.29
N LEU A 68 -9.24 -7.45 0.27
CA LEU A 68 -10.39 -6.61 0.57
C LEU A 68 -11.14 -6.25 -0.70
N ARG A 69 -10.44 -5.84 -1.76
CA ARG A 69 -11.03 -5.57 -3.09
C ARG A 69 -11.84 -6.74 -3.61
N VAL A 70 -11.26 -7.93 -3.65
CA VAL A 70 -11.96 -9.13 -4.13
C VAL A 70 -13.19 -9.45 -3.29
N LYS A 71 -13.11 -9.28 -1.96
CA LYS A 71 -14.27 -9.47 -1.06
C LYS A 71 -15.35 -8.41 -1.30
N THR A 72 -14.98 -7.17 -1.52
CA THR A 72 -15.91 -6.06 -1.78
C THR A 72 -16.64 -6.26 -3.10
N ILE A 73 -15.92 -6.62 -4.17
CA ILE A 73 -16.52 -6.98 -5.47
C ILE A 73 -17.55 -8.08 -5.28
N LYS A 74 -17.18 -9.20 -4.65
CA LYS A 74 -18.12 -10.33 -4.42
C LYS A 74 -19.36 -9.92 -3.63
N ARG A 75 -19.22 -9.02 -2.64
CA ARG A 75 -20.37 -8.52 -1.87
C ARG A 75 -21.27 -7.63 -2.70
N LEU A 76 -20.71 -6.77 -3.54
CA LEU A 76 -21.46 -5.90 -4.44
C LEU A 76 -22.21 -6.73 -5.49
N GLU A 77 -21.55 -7.72 -6.10
CA GLU A 77 -22.18 -8.68 -7.02
C GLU A 77 -23.36 -9.42 -6.35
N GLN A 78 -23.17 -9.94 -5.14
CA GLN A 78 -24.23 -10.66 -4.41
C GLN A 78 -25.41 -9.78 -4.00
N ASN A 79 -25.15 -8.52 -3.60
CA ASN A 79 -26.20 -7.58 -3.23
C ASN A 79 -27.00 -7.11 -4.46
N GLU A 80 -26.34 -6.93 -5.61
CA GLU A 80 -27.03 -6.56 -6.86
C GLU A 80 -27.80 -7.74 -7.47
N ASP A 81 -27.27 -8.96 -7.41
CA ASP A 81 -27.99 -10.18 -7.83
C ASP A 81 -29.28 -10.40 -7.00
N ALA A 82 -29.28 -9.99 -5.74
CA ALA A 82 -30.48 -10.01 -4.89
C ALA A 82 -31.51 -8.94 -5.28
N LEU A 83 -31.10 -7.91 -6.04
CA LEU A 83 -31.93 -6.75 -6.42
C LEU A 83 -32.50 -6.85 -7.85
N GLU A 84 -31.93 -7.63 -8.77
CA GLU A 84 -32.45 -7.72 -10.16
C GLU A 84 -32.54 -9.13 -10.75
N SER A 85 -33.77 -9.69 -10.76
CA SER A 85 -34.12 -10.87 -11.56
C SER A 85 -34.43 -10.56 -13.04
N THR A 86 -34.23 -9.34 -13.53
CA THR A 86 -34.77 -8.92 -14.84
C THR A 86 -33.95 -7.81 -15.54
N ARG A 87 -32.85 -8.15 -16.24
CA ARG A 87 -32.43 -7.56 -17.54
C ARG A 87 -31.02 -8.00 -17.95
N PHE A 88 -30.92 -8.68 -19.09
CA PHE A 88 -29.71 -9.34 -19.58
C PHE A 88 -28.75 -8.47 -20.44
N LEU A 89 -29.01 -7.17 -20.63
CA LEU A 89 -28.31 -6.36 -21.66
C LEU A 89 -27.39 -5.23 -21.14
N ALA A 90 -26.92 -5.27 -19.89
CA ALA A 90 -25.99 -4.26 -19.35
C ALA A 90 -24.78 -4.86 -18.60
N THR A 91 -24.51 -6.14 -18.77
CA THR A 91 -23.59 -6.93 -17.92
C THR A 91 -22.14 -6.45 -17.93
N SER A 92 -21.61 -6.00 -19.07
CA SER A 92 -20.22 -5.52 -19.17
C SER A 92 -20.02 -4.16 -18.50
N GLN A 93 -20.89 -3.18 -18.78
CA GLN A 93 -20.84 -1.86 -18.12
C GLN A 93 -21.09 -1.97 -16.61
N ARG A 94 -21.94 -2.91 -16.18
CA ARG A 94 -22.18 -3.24 -14.77
C ARG A 94 -20.94 -3.79 -14.08
N GLY A 95 -20.27 -4.77 -14.68
CA GLY A 95 -19.03 -5.31 -14.13
C GLY A 95 -17.96 -4.25 -13.89
N TYR A 96 -17.82 -3.29 -14.83
CA TYR A 96 -16.92 -2.14 -14.64
C TYR A 96 -17.35 -1.22 -13.50
N ALA A 97 -18.64 -0.95 -13.34
CA ALA A 97 -19.16 -0.11 -12.26
C ALA A 97 -18.92 -0.73 -10.88
N ILE A 98 -19.17 -2.03 -10.73
CA ILE A 98 -18.91 -2.77 -9.47
C ILE A 98 -17.41 -2.75 -9.14
N GLN A 99 -16.55 -2.98 -10.14
CA GLN A 99 -15.10 -2.91 -9.95
C GLN A 99 -14.65 -1.52 -9.53
N ALA A 100 -15.14 -0.46 -10.18
CA ALA A 100 -14.81 0.92 -9.82
C ALA A 100 -15.27 1.26 -8.40
N GLN A 101 -16.50 0.89 -8.03
CA GLN A 101 -17.03 1.14 -6.69
C GLN A 101 -16.25 0.38 -5.61
N ALA A 102 -15.86 -0.86 -5.88
CA ALA A 102 -15.00 -1.61 -4.97
C ALA A 102 -13.62 -0.96 -4.82
N GLU A 103 -13.04 -0.49 -5.93
CA GLU A 103 -11.76 0.20 -5.94
C GLU A 103 -11.80 1.50 -5.14
N ASP A 104 -12.82 2.32 -5.34
CA ASP A 104 -13.02 3.59 -4.61
C ASP A 104 -13.12 3.35 -3.11
N PHE A 105 -13.90 2.35 -2.70
CA PHE A 105 -14.05 1.98 -1.29
C PHE A 105 -12.72 1.52 -0.67
N VAL A 106 -11.99 0.65 -1.37
CA VAL A 106 -10.70 0.11 -0.92
C VAL A 106 -9.65 1.22 -0.86
N CYS A 107 -9.62 2.13 -1.83
CA CYS A 107 -8.76 3.30 -1.84
C CYS A 107 -9.07 4.26 -0.70
N MET A 108 -10.35 4.53 -0.39
CA MET A 108 -10.73 5.34 0.77
C MET A 108 -10.25 4.74 2.08
N MET A 109 -10.45 3.43 2.25
CA MET A 109 -9.99 2.71 3.44
C MET A 109 -8.46 2.72 3.57
N LEU A 110 -7.74 2.63 2.45
CA LEU A 110 -6.28 2.74 2.43
C LEU A 110 -5.82 4.14 2.80
N ALA A 111 -6.45 5.16 2.22
CA ALA A 111 -6.13 6.55 2.52
C ALA A 111 -6.35 6.84 4.01
N GLN A 112 -7.47 6.39 4.59
CA GLN A 112 -7.74 6.57 6.00
C GLN A 112 -6.69 5.89 6.89
N GLU A 113 -6.35 4.62 6.65
CA GLU A 113 -5.33 3.92 7.44
C GLU A 113 -3.97 4.64 7.35
N LEU A 114 -3.61 5.16 6.17
CA LEU A 114 -2.39 5.93 5.98
C LEU A 114 -2.44 7.29 6.68
N GLU A 115 -3.59 7.97 6.70
CA GLU A 115 -3.80 9.23 7.44
C GLU A 115 -3.75 9.03 8.95
N GLU A 116 -4.17 7.88 9.47
CA GLU A 116 -4.03 7.53 10.90
C GLU A 116 -2.54 7.45 11.31
N LEU A 117 -1.63 7.10 10.38
CA LEU A 117 -0.19 7.20 10.62
C LEU A 117 0.32 8.66 10.68
N ILE A 118 -0.51 9.64 10.30
CA ILE A 118 -0.20 11.06 10.39
C ILE A 118 -0.60 11.68 11.75
N GLN A 119 -1.50 11.06 12.49
CA GLN A 119 -1.94 11.58 13.79
C GLN A 119 -0.96 11.23 14.92
#